data_AF-A0A2N5YV30-F1
#
_entry.id   AF-A0A2N5YV30-F1
#
_cell.length_a   1.000
_cell.length_b   1.000
_cell.length_c   1.000
_cell.angle_alpha   90.00
_cell.angle_beta   90.00
_cell.angle_gamma   90.00
#
_symmetry.space_group_name_H-M   'P 1'
#
loop_
_entity.id
_entity.type
_entity.pdbx_description
1 polymer ?
#
loop_
_entity_poly.entity_id
_entity_poly.type
_entity_poly.pdbx_seq_one_letter_code
_entity_poly.pdbx_strand_id
1 'polypeptide(L)'
;MSVNKHRREVYIILILLVVLAGLFFTYHFYSKENLEIQEFSIFCDFENQNDSTEFLTNNEDYILGKGSFSEKIFYEGEKSLYIPKCKVYQNLLVLDNLKPNSIVTISFKRFHTSDASIVAQGIDPASFYFINGEETQTYENGWEDVYLKFTCGQNFKDTLKIYIFNSGKQDTYIDNLSISVSGQTFYPNYENEEPILIYIEDKEFRKIQEKRDEALDKGVLITEDDSWVNAIIYGYEKMMHAQIRLKGDWLDHLRGEKWSFRIKLKDDSWRGMRVFSIQNPSVRGFLNEWLIHKTCKDIDILTTRYGFVPVYLNGKPIGMYSYEEHFQKELVESSKRREGPIIKYSEEDFWDFMLSKTPNGFTYVTSVIEPFGSGSILKDSVKYQQFIIAQNLL
;
A
#
# COMPACT_ATOMS: atom_id res chain seq x y z
N MET A 1 -2.28 34.30 53.05
CA MET A 1 -1.75 33.07 52.42
C MET A 1 -2.46 32.64 51.13
N SER A 2 -3.73 33.00 50.88
CA SER A 2 -4.49 32.60 49.67
C SER A 2 -4.02 33.26 48.35
N VAL A 3 -3.65 34.56 48.38
CA VAL A 3 -3.25 35.32 47.18
C VAL A 3 -1.97 34.78 46.51
N ASN A 4 -1.01 34.28 47.29
CA ASN A 4 0.23 33.71 46.75
C ASN A 4 0.02 32.34 46.09
N LYS A 5 -0.99 31.56 46.53
CA LYS A 5 -1.32 30.27 45.92
C LYS A 5 -1.92 30.48 44.54
N HIS A 6 -2.83 31.44 44.42
CA HIS A 6 -3.50 31.73 43.16
C HIS A 6 -2.56 32.33 42.10
N ARG A 7 -1.63 33.20 42.52
CA ARG A 7 -0.56 33.68 41.62
C ARG A 7 0.32 32.53 41.13
N ARG A 8 0.69 31.58 42.00
CA ARG A 8 1.51 30.41 41.63
C ARG A 8 0.78 29.49 40.64
N GLU A 9 -0.52 29.26 40.84
CA GLU A 9 -1.36 28.48 39.90
C GLU A 9 -1.44 29.16 38.52
N VAL A 10 -1.62 30.48 38.48
CA VAL A 10 -1.63 31.26 37.23
C VAL A 10 -0.27 31.19 36.50
N TYR A 11 0.85 31.28 37.23
CA TYR A 11 2.18 31.11 36.63
C TYR A 11 2.42 29.70 36.09
N ILE A 12 1.95 28.66 36.79
CA ILE A 12 2.05 27.28 36.31
C ILE A 12 1.24 27.09 35.02
N ILE A 13 0.02 27.64 34.95
CA ILE A 13 -0.83 27.58 33.76
C ILE A 13 -0.18 28.33 32.60
N LEU A 14 0.38 29.51 32.82
CA LEU A 14 1.10 30.28 31.80
C LEU A 14 2.33 29.53 31.28
N ILE A 15 3.12 28.89 32.15
CA ILE A 15 4.26 28.08 31.74
C ILE A 15 3.80 26.87 30.92
N LEU A 16 2.73 26.19 31.34
CA LEU A 16 2.14 25.07 30.60
C LEU A 16 1.64 25.49 29.21
N LEU A 17 1.00 26.65 29.10
CA LEU A 17 0.55 27.20 27.80
C LEU A 17 1.73 27.55 26.90
N VAL A 18 2.82 28.10 27.43
CA VAL A 18 4.03 28.40 26.65
C VAL A 18 4.72 27.10 26.19
N VAL A 19 4.78 26.08 27.04
CA VAL A 19 5.32 24.76 26.65
C VAL A 19 4.45 24.09 25.60
N LEU A 20 3.12 24.12 25.76
CA LEU A 20 2.18 23.57 24.77
C LEU A 20 2.25 24.32 23.44
N ALA A 21 2.35 25.65 23.46
CA ALA A 21 2.56 26.45 22.27
C ALA A 21 3.92 26.13 21.61
N GLY A 22 4.98 25.97 22.40
CA GLY A 22 6.29 25.55 21.91
C GLY A 22 6.25 24.17 21.25
N LEU A 23 5.60 23.19 21.88
CA LEU A 23 5.40 21.83 21.34
C LEU A 23 4.51 21.84 20.10
N PHE A 24 3.49 22.69 20.06
CA PHE A 24 2.64 22.88 18.89
C PHE A 24 3.45 23.49 17.74
N PHE A 25 4.27 24.50 18.00
CA PHE A 25 5.12 25.12 16.98
C PHE A 25 6.21 24.16 16.48
N THR A 26 6.87 23.39 17.35
CA THR A 26 7.85 22.39 16.91
C THR A 26 7.18 21.25 16.15
N TYR A 27 6.03 20.76 16.60
CA TYR A 27 5.23 19.80 15.84
C TYR A 27 4.80 20.39 14.50
N HIS A 28 4.34 21.64 14.45
CA HIS A 28 3.89 22.27 13.23
C HIS A 28 5.06 22.49 12.25
N PHE A 29 6.22 22.93 12.73
CA PHE A 29 7.44 23.10 11.93
C PHE A 29 7.95 21.74 11.41
N TYR A 30 7.99 20.73 12.27
CA TYR A 30 8.41 19.37 11.91
C TYR A 30 7.40 18.67 10.97
N SER A 31 6.10 18.96 11.13
CA SER A 31 5.05 18.47 10.22
C SER A 31 5.11 19.16 8.86
N LYS A 32 5.51 20.45 8.81
CA LYS A 32 5.70 21.19 7.56
C LYS A 32 6.96 20.72 6.81
N GLU A 33 7.99 20.27 7.50
CA GLU A 33 9.20 19.70 6.88
C GLU A 33 9.01 18.27 6.34
N ASN A 34 7.89 17.59 6.62
CA ASN A 34 7.49 16.36 5.89
C ASN A 34 6.71 16.68 4.60
N LEU A 35 6.86 17.89 4.05
CA LEU A 35 6.67 18.13 2.63
C LEU A 35 7.47 17.06 1.86
N GLU A 36 6.84 16.47 0.84
CA GLU A 36 7.46 15.49 -0.06
C GLU A 36 8.93 15.83 -0.27
N ILE A 37 9.85 14.97 0.17
CA ILE A 37 11.23 15.06 -0.30
C ILE A 37 11.21 14.52 -1.74
N GLN A 38 10.64 15.34 -2.63
CA GLN A 38 10.81 15.20 -4.06
C GLN A 38 12.31 15.38 -4.30
N GLU A 39 12.98 14.29 -4.66
CA GLU A 39 14.43 14.32 -4.87
C GLU A 39 14.74 15.13 -6.11
N PHE A 40 13.93 14.97 -7.16
CA PHE A 40 13.95 15.80 -8.37
C PHE A 40 12.69 15.59 -9.23
N SER A 41 12.49 16.50 -10.18
CA SER A 41 11.55 16.36 -11.29
C SER A 41 12.21 16.75 -12.60
N ILE A 42 11.66 16.18 -13.68
CA ILE A 42 12.03 16.43 -15.06
C ILE A 42 10.73 16.69 -15.81
N PHE A 43 10.67 17.79 -16.54
CA PHE A 43 9.56 18.17 -17.40
C PHE A 43 10.09 18.53 -18.78
N CYS A 44 9.42 18.05 -19.82
CA CYS A 44 9.71 18.36 -21.21
C CYS A 44 8.41 18.53 -22.00
N ASP A 45 8.21 19.71 -22.54
CA ASP A 45 7.15 20.09 -23.49
C ASP A 45 7.52 19.78 -24.95
N PHE A 46 8.73 19.26 -25.19
CA PHE A 46 9.27 18.95 -26.53
C PHE A 46 9.40 20.14 -27.49
N GLU A 47 9.42 21.37 -26.99
CA GLU A 47 9.54 22.58 -27.81
C GLU A 47 10.97 22.85 -28.29
N ASN A 48 11.94 22.46 -27.46
CA ASN A 48 13.34 22.84 -27.61
C ASN A 48 14.25 21.61 -27.74
N GLN A 49 15.15 21.64 -28.73
CA GLN A 49 16.20 20.64 -28.93
C GLN A 49 17.57 21.31 -28.99
N ASN A 50 18.60 20.59 -28.55
CA ASN A 50 19.99 20.99 -28.76
C ASN A 50 20.46 20.68 -30.20
N ASP A 51 21.70 21.07 -30.53
CA ASP A 51 22.32 20.82 -31.84
C ASP A 51 22.41 19.33 -32.21
N SER A 52 22.36 18.44 -31.22
CA SER A 52 22.38 16.98 -31.39
C SER A 52 20.99 16.36 -31.51
N THR A 53 19.93 17.18 -31.62
CA THR A 53 18.50 16.78 -31.71
C THR A 53 17.93 16.11 -30.46
N GLU A 54 18.56 16.34 -29.32
CA GLU A 54 18.11 15.87 -28.02
C GLU A 54 17.20 16.94 -27.39
N PHE A 55 16.12 16.53 -26.72
CA PHE A 55 15.16 17.48 -26.16
C PHE A 55 15.62 18.01 -24.81
N LEU A 56 15.51 19.32 -24.63
CA LEU A 56 15.84 20.01 -23.39
C LEU A 56 14.71 19.82 -22.37
N THR A 57 15.07 19.80 -21.10
CA THR A 57 14.11 19.68 -19.99
C THR A 57 14.21 20.89 -19.07
N ASN A 58 13.24 21.06 -18.17
CA ASN A 58 13.31 22.08 -17.12
C ASN A 58 14.43 21.85 -16.09
N ASN A 59 15.09 20.69 -16.12
CA ASN A 59 16.17 20.31 -15.23
C ASN A 59 17.43 20.03 -16.07
N GLU A 60 18.37 20.97 -16.06
CA GLU A 60 19.55 20.96 -16.95
C GLU A 60 20.46 19.74 -16.77
N ASP A 61 20.35 19.03 -15.63
CA ASP A 61 21.08 17.78 -15.38
C ASP A 61 20.56 16.61 -16.24
N TYR A 62 19.37 16.75 -16.83
CA TYR A 62 18.71 15.72 -17.62
C TYR A 62 18.30 16.23 -19.00
N ILE A 63 18.73 15.48 -20.02
CA ILE A 63 18.39 15.71 -21.42
C ILE A 63 17.67 14.46 -21.94
N LEU A 64 16.61 14.63 -22.71
CA LEU A 64 15.92 13.48 -23.30
C LEU A 64 16.56 13.04 -24.61
N GLY A 65 16.47 11.75 -24.87
CA GLY A 65 17.01 11.10 -26.05
C GLY A 65 16.53 11.73 -27.36
N LYS A 66 17.36 11.56 -28.39
CA LYS A 66 17.12 12.11 -29.73
C LYS A 66 15.75 11.73 -30.29
N GLY A 67 15.08 12.69 -30.90
CA GLY A 67 13.79 12.42 -31.55
C GLY A 67 13.43 13.49 -32.57
N SER A 68 12.29 13.25 -33.23
CA SER A 68 11.69 14.19 -34.17
C SER A 68 10.51 14.87 -33.50
N PHE A 69 10.17 16.08 -33.94
CA PHE A 69 8.98 16.78 -33.48
C PHE A 69 7.93 16.92 -34.59
N SER A 70 6.71 17.26 -34.19
CA SER A 70 5.58 17.59 -35.05
C SER A 70 5.10 19.00 -34.74
N GLU A 71 4.98 19.85 -35.76
CA GLU A 71 4.36 21.19 -35.67
C GLU A 71 2.86 21.17 -36.03
N LYS A 72 2.31 19.98 -36.34
CA LYS A 72 0.93 19.83 -36.83
C LYS A 72 -0.04 19.35 -35.75
N ILE A 73 0.46 18.52 -34.86
CA ILE A 73 -0.27 17.89 -33.77
C ILE A 73 0.62 18.10 -32.55
N PHE A 74 0.11 18.89 -31.61
CA PHE A 74 0.70 19.21 -30.32
C PHE A 74 -0.43 19.50 -29.32
N TYR A 75 -0.16 19.38 -28.03
CA TYR A 75 -1.13 19.59 -26.97
C TYR A 75 -1.10 21.05 -26.52
N GLU A 76 0.10 21.57 -26.25
CA GLU A 76 0.37 22.93 -25.83
C GLU A 76 1.60 23.46 -26.57
N GLY A 77 1.74 24.78 -26.73
CA GLY A 77 2.87 25.36 -27.46
C GLY A 77 2.73 25.29 -28.98
N GLU A 78 3.80 24.85 -29.65
CA GLU A 78 3.93 24.79 -31.11
C GLU A 78 4.41 23.40 -31.61
N LYS A 79 4.95 22.55 -30.74
CA LYS A 79 5.57 21.28 -31.11
C LYS A 79 5.22 20.16 -30.13
N SER A 80 5.30 18.92 -30.62
CA SER A 80 5.26 17.71 -29.79
C SER A 80 6.31 16.71 -30.22
N LEU A 81 6.63 15.73 -29.38
CA LEU A 81 7.39 14.55 -29.79
C LEU A 81 6.61 13.77 -30.85
N TYR A 82 7.27 13.45 -31.95
CA TYR A 82 6.73 12.64 -33.04
C TYR A 82 7.50 11.32 -33.15
N ILE A 83 6.76 10.21 -33.06
CA ILE A 83 7.28 8.85 -33.23
C ILE A 83 6.56 8.22 -34.42
N PRO A 84 7.26 7.98 -35.55
CA PRO A 84 6.63 7.39 -36.73
C PRO A 84 6.22 5.94 -36.45
N LYS A 85 5.16 5.47 -37.11
CA LYS A 85 4.61 4.11 -36.95
C LYS A 85 5.62 2.96 -37.07
N CYS A 86 6.70 3.15 -37.84
CA CYS A 86 7.74 2.14 -38.02
C CYS A 86 8.76 2.10 -36.88
N LYS A 87 8.79 3.12 -36.02
CA LYS A 87 9.72 3.23 -34.90
C LYS A 87 9.08 2.62 -33.67
N VAL A 88 9.50 1.38 -33.36
CA VAL A 88 8.98 0.58 -32.25
C VAL A 88 9.38 1.15 -30.89
N TYR A 89 10.57 1.74 -30.78
CA TYR A 89 11.10 2.26 -29.52
C TYR A 89 11.58 3.70 -29.68
N GLN A 90 11.18 4.56 -28.76
CA GLN A 90 11.71 5.92 -28.60
C GLN A 90 12.30 6.05 -27.19
N ASN A 91 13.62 6.06 -27.11
CA ASN A 91 14.33 6.30 -25.86
C ASN A 91 14.02 7.71 -25.34
N LEU A 92 13.72 7.81 -24.04
CA LEU A 92 13.51 9.10 -23.39
C LEU A 92 14.69 9.42 -22.48
N LEU A 93 14.97 8.61 -21.47
CA LEU A 93 16.00 8.93 -20.49
C LEU A 93 16.55 7.68 -19.83
N VAL A 94 17.76 7.80 -19.30
CA VAL A 94 18.37 6.82 -18.41
C VAL A 94 18.62 7.49 -17.07
N LEU A 95 18.07 6.92 -15.99
CA LEU A 95 18.27 7.38 -14.62
C LEU A 95 19.21 6.43 -13.90
N ASP A 96 20.35 6.96 -13.44
CA ASP A 96 21.33 6.24 -12.66
C ASP A 96 21.23 6.59 -11.17
N ASN A 97 21.69 5.68 -10.30
CA ASN A 97 21.82 5.90 -8.86
C ASN A 97 20.51 6.25 -8.12
N LEU A 98 19.36 5.73 -8.57
CA LEU A 98 18.12 5.82 -7.79
C LEU A 98 18.31 5.12 -6.44
N LYS A 99 17.84 5.76 -5.36
CA LYS A 99 17.92 5.14 -4.03
C LYS A 99 16.97 3.95 -3.93
N PRO A 100 17.29 2.94 -3.12
CA PRO A 100 16.32 1.93 -2.75
C PRO A 100 15.05 2.56 -2.18
N ASN A 101 13.90 2.04 -2.57
CA ASN A 101 12.55 2.52 -2.25
C ASN A 101 12.18 3.89 -2.84
N SER A 102 12.98 4.48 -3.74
CA SER A 102 12.55 5.66 -4.51
C SER A 102 11.28 5.35 -5.31
N ILE A 103 10.37 6.31 -5.37
CA ILE A 103 9.14 6.19 -6.14
C ILE A 103 9.28 7.04 -7.37
N VAL A 104 9.07 6.40 -8.52
CA VAL A 104 9.13 7.04 -9.82
C VAL A 104 7.71 7.17 -10.34
N THR A 105 7.34 8.40 -10.68
CA THR A 105 6.08 8.73 -11.34
C THR A 105 6.40 9.31 -12.71
N ILE A 106 5.77 8.78 -13.76
CA ILE A 106 5.93 9.22 -15.13
C ILE A 106 4.55 9.51 -15.70
N SER A 107 4.38 10.65 -16.35
CA SER A 107 3.14 11.01 -17.03
C SER A 107 3.42 11.80 -18.28
N PHE A 108 2.54 11.72 -19.26
CA PHE A 108 2.61 12.52 -20.49
C PHE A 108 1.23 12.58 -21.15
N LYS A 109 1.07 13.54 -22.05
CA LYS A 109 -0.07 13.63 -22.96
C LYS A 109 0.23 12.78 -24.19
N ARG A 110 -0.68 11.87 -24.55
CA ARG A 110 -0.64 11.10 -25.79
C ARG A 110 -1.80 11.51 -26.68
N PHE A 111 -1.59 11.61 -27.99
CA PHE A 111 -2.70 11.77 -28.91
C PHE A 111 -3.35 10.40 -29.18
N HIS A 112 -4.68 10.30 -29.01
CA HIS A 112 -5.48 9.06 -29.00
C HIS A 112 -5.35 8.14 -30.23
N THR A 113 -4.63 8.57 -31.28
CA THR A 113 -4.36 7.74 -32.44
C THR A 113 -3.30 6.68 -32.17
N SER A 114 -2.70 6.56 -30.97
CA SER A 114 -1.72 5.52 -30.72
C SER A 114 -1.90 4.80 -29.39
N ASP A 115 -1.59 3.51 -29.39
CA ASP A 115 -1.58 2.66 -28.18
C ASP A 115 -0.18 2.66 -27.53
N ALA A 116 0.60 3.74 -27.73
CA ALA A 116 1.99 3.77 -27.31
C ALA A 116 2.12 3.76 -25.79
N SER A 117 2.90 2.83 -25.26
CA SER A 117 3.06 2.65 -23.81
C SER A 117 4.35 3.28 -23.32
N ILE A 118 4.34 3.80 -22.09
CA ILE A 118 5.56 4.13 -21.36
C ILE A 118 6.12 2.87 -20.71
N VAL A 119 7.44 2.71 -20.80
CA VAL A 119 8.17 1.60 -20.22
C VAL A 119 9.27 2.13 -19.31
N ALA A 120 9.40 1.53 -18.13
CA ALA A 120 10.50 1.71 -17.21
C ALA A 120 11.16 0.35 -16.91
N GLN A 121 12.44 0.22 -17.22
CA GLN A 121 13.15 -1.06 -17.28
C GLN A 121 14.52 -0.97 -16.59
N GLY A 122 14.85 -1.94 -15.74
CA GLY A 122 16.20 -2.10 -15.16
C GLY A 122 17.22 -2.64 -16.18
N ILE A 123 18.47 -2.89 -15.79
CA ILE A 123 19.45 -3.56 -16.66
C ILE A 123 18.97 -4.96 -17.04
N ASP A 124 18.41 -5.71 -16.09
CA ASP A 124 17.74 -6.98 -16.35
C ASP A 124 16.22 -6.80 -16.47
N PRO A 125 15.64 -6.92 -17.68
CA PRO A 125 14.21 -6.82 -17.91
C PRO A 125 13.39 -7.87 -17.15
N ALA A 126 13.96 -9.05 -16.90
CA ALA A 126 13.25 -10.11 -16.20
C ALA A 126 13.06 -9.78 -14.71
N SER A 127 13.97 -8.99 -14.15
CA SER A 127 13.97 -8.59 -12.74
C SER A 127 13.23 -7.28 -12.49
N PHE A 128 13.22 -6.34 -13.44
CA PHE A 128 12.60 -5.04 -13.25
C PHE A 128 12.04 -4.46 -14.56
N TYR A 129 10.72 -4.56 -14.75
CA TYR A 129 10.03 -4.07 -15.93
C TYR A 129 8.62 -3.61 -15.58
N PHE A 130 8.33 -2.34 -15.87
CA PHE A 130 7.02 -1.73 -15.73
C PHE A 130 6.60 -1.12 -17.07
N ILE A 131 5.35 -1.34 -17.46
CA ILE A 131 4.77 -0.79 -18.68
C ILE A 131 3.35 -0.31 -18.38
N ASN A 132 2.96 0.84 -18.92
CA ASN A 132 1.55 1.21 -19.01
C ASN A 132 1.26 1.95 -20.32
N GLY A 133 0.14 1.60 -20.95
CA GLY A 133 -0.38 2.27 -22.14
C GLY A 133 -1.87 2.63 -22.03
N GLU A 134 -2.49 2.36 -20.88
CA GLU A 134 -3.89 2.72 -20.63
C GLU A 134 -4.00 4.21 -20.31
N GLU A 135 -5.02 4.84 -20.88
CA GLU A 135 -5.39 6.22 -20.64
C GLU A 135 -6.09 6.39 -19.28
N THR A 136 -5.63 7.36 -18.48
CA THR A 136 -6.26 7.69 -17.19
C THR A 136 -7.34 8.76 -17.33
N GLN A 137 -7.24 9.61 -18.36
CA GLN A 137 -8.20 10.65 -18.68
C GLN A 137 -8.12 10.97 -20.18
N THR A 138 -9.28 11.12 -20.82
CA THR A 138 -9.39 11.55 -22.22
C THR A 138 -9.97 12.96 -22.29
N TYR A 139 -9.50 13.75 -23.26
CA TYR A 139 -9.93 15.12 -23.50
C TYR A 139 -10.66 15.23 -24.84
N GLU A 140 -11.60 16.16 -24.96
CA GLU A 140 -12.40 16.35 -26.18
C GLU A 140 -11.54 16.69 -27.42
N ASN A 141 -10.35 17.24 -27.23
CA ASN A 141 -9.39 17.57 -28.29
C ASN A 141 -8.58 16.35 -28.80
N GLY A 142 -8.88 15.14 -28.32
CA GLY A 142 -8.22 13.90 -28.75
C GLY A 142 -6.89 13.61 -28.07
N TRP A 143 -6.53 14.36 -27.03
CA TRP A 143 -5.41 14.02 -26.17
C TRP A 143 -5.87 13.20 -24.98
N GLU A 144 -4.96 12.43 -24.40
CA GLU A 144 -5.20 11.62 -23.22
C GLU A 144 -3.99 11.61 -22.30
N ASP A 145 -4.25 11.43 -21.00
CA ASP A 145 -3.22 11.25 -20.00
C ASP A 145 -2.80 9.78 -19.92
N VAL A 146 -1.50 9.53 -20.00
CA VAL A 146 -0.91 8.22 -19.71
C VAL A 146 -0.01 8.37 -18.50
N TYR A 147 -0.12 7.43 -17.56
CA TYR A 147 0.51 7.51 -16.25
C TYR A 147 1.17 6.19 -15.84
N LEU A 148 2.37 6.23 -15.28
CA LEU A 148 3.05 5.07 -14.71
C LEU A 148 3.69 5.44 -13.37
N LYS A 149 3.33 4.72 -12.30
CA LYS A 149 3.94 4.88 -10.97
C LYS A 149 4.42 3.53 -10.44
N PHE A 150 5.64 3.50 -9.93
CA PHE A 150 6.21 2.32 -9.28
C PHE A 150 7.24 2.69 -8.21
N THR A 151 7.60 1.73 -7.38
CA THR A 151 8.63 1.86 -6.34
C THR A 151 9.85 1.01 -6.73
N CYS A 152 11.02 1.64 -6.79
CA CYS A 152 12.31 0.95 -6.88
C CYS A 152 12.48 0.11 -5.61
N GLY A 153 12.31 -1.21 -5.65
CA GLY A 153 12.33 -2.04 -4.44
C GLY A 153 13.63 -1.93 -3.62
N GLN A 154 13.64 -2.52 -2.41
CA GLN A 154 14.77 -2.43 -1.46
C GLN A 154 16.13 -2.89 -2.03
N ASN A 155 16.11 -3.75 -3.05
CA ASN A 155 17.31 -4.29 -3.70
C ASN A 155 17.63 -3.60 -5.04
N PHE A 156 16.89 -2.56 -5.43
CA PHE A 156 17.18 -1.81 -6.65
C PHE A 156 18.50 -1.05 -6.46
N LYS A 157 19.52 -1.48 -7.20
CA LYS A 157 20.87 -0.85 -7.24
C LYS A 157 21.30 -0.63 -8.69
N ASP A 158 20.31 -0.42 -9.55
CA ASP A 158 20.44 -0.57 -10.98
C ASP A 158 20.15 0.74 -11.71
N THR A 159 20.40 0.75 -13.01
CA THR A 159 20.05 1.82 -13.93
C THR A 159 18.63 1.62 -14.44
N LEU A 160 17.83 2.69 -14.45
CA LEU A 160 16.47 2.69 -14.96
C LEU A 160 16.41 3.34 -16.35
N LYS A 161 16.10 2.56 -17.37
CA LYS A 161 15.83 3.04 -18.73
C LYS A 161 14.34 3.35 -18.89
N ILE A 162 14.04 4.56 -19.35
CA ILE A 162 12.69 5.03 -19.63
C ILE A 162 12.56 5.25 -21.13
N TYR A 163 11.55 4.64 -21.75
CA TYR A 163 11.29 4.76 -23.18
C TYR A 163 9.82 4.55 -23.53
N ILE A 164 9.42 5.05 -24.69
CA ILE A 164 8.11 4.78 -25.27
C ILE A 164 8.20 3.53 -26.15
N PHE A 165 7.33 2.58 -25.89
CA PHE A 165 7.06 1.43 -26.75
C PHE A 165 5.85 1.73 -27.64
N ASN A 166 6.11 1.94 -28.92
CA ASN A 166 5.07 2.04 -29.93
C ASN A 166 4.85 0.63 -30.54
N SER A 167 3.69 0.04 -30.30
CA SER A 167 3.32 -1.30 -30.79
C SER A 167 3.26 -1.44 -32.32
N GLY A 168 3.55 -0.35 -33.06
CA GLY A 168 3.92 -0.39 -34.47
C GLY A 168 2.77 -0.23 -35.45
N LYS A 169 1.63 0.33 -35.00
CA LYS A 169 0.41 0.41 -35.81
C LYS A 169 0.08 1.82 -36.29
N GLN A 170 0.48 2.86 -35.58
CA GLN A 170 0.11 4.24 -35.86
C GLN A 170 1.24 5.22 -35.49
N ASP A 171 1.19 6.40 -36.11
CA ASP A 171 2.04 7.51 -35.72
C ASP A 171 1.64 7.97 -34.31
N THR A 172 2.63 8.27 -33.47
CA THR A 172 2.42 8.65 -32.07
C THR A 172 2.90 10.08 -31.85
N TYR A 173 2.07 10.84 -31.15
CA TYR A 173 2.36 12.20 -30.73
C TYR A 173 2.30 12.25 -29.20
N ILE A 174 3.35 12.77 -28.60
CA ILE A 174 3.51 12.86 -27.15
C ILE A 174 3.90 14.28 -26.78
N ASP A 175 3.33 14.78 -25.69
CA ASP A 175 3.57 16.12 -25.19
C ASP A 175 3.59 16.15 -23.65
N ASN A 176 4.11 17.22 -23.06
CA ASN A 176 4.12 17.47 -21.62
C ASN A 176 4.57 16.25 -20.78
N LEU A 177 5.73 15.67 -21.12
CA LEU A 177 6.32 14.58 -20.35
C LEU A 177 6.77 15.11 -18.98
N SER A 178 6.32 14.46 -17.92
CA SER A 178 6.74 14.70 -16.55
C SER A 178 7.23 13.41 -15.91
N ILE A 179 8.43 13.45 -15.33
CA ILE A 179 9.02 12.38 -14.51
C ILE A 179 9.36 12.99 -13.15
N SER A 180 8.87 12.39 -12.07
CA SER A 180 9.23 12.78 -10.71
C SER A 180 9.74 11.59 -9.90
N VAL A 181 10.75 11.85 -9.07
CA VAL A 181 11.32 10.86 -8.15
C VAL A 181 11.19 11.38 -6.72
N SER A 182 10.56 10.59 -5.85
CA SER A 182 10.41 10.91 -4.43
C SER A 182 10.99 9.83 -3.52
N GLY A 183 11.54 10.26 -2.38
CA GLY A 183 12.05 9.35 -1.34
C GLY A 183 10.97 8.86 -0.36
N GLN A 184 9.72 9.32 -0.49
CA GLN A 184 8.59 8.90 0.34
C GLN A 184 7.35 8.66 -0.51
N THR A 185 6.55 7.68 -0.08
CA THR A 185 5.23 7.41 -0.65
C THR A 185 4.25 8.53 -0.34
N PHE A 186 3.91 9.34 -1.35
CA PHE A 186 2.79 10.27 -1.24
C PHE A 186 1.48 9.48 -1.13
N TYR A 187 0.78 9.71 -0.03
CA TYR A 187 -0.60 9.28 0.15
C TYR A 187 -1.47 10.52 0.21
N PRO A 188 -2.56 10.59 -0.58
CA PRO A 188 -3.45 11.73 -0.53
C PRO A 188 -4.05 11.87 0.87
N ASN A 189 -4.35 13.11 1.26
CA ASN A 189 -5.10 13.35 2.47
C ASN A 189 -6.57 12.93 2.25
N TYR A 190 -7.07 12.01 3.07
CA TYR A 190 -8.45 11.52 2.96
C TYR A 190 -9.37 12.34 3.88
N GLU A 191 -9.55 13.62 3.57
CA GLU A 191 -10.24 14.59 4.46
C GLU A 191 -11.67 14.18 4.85
N ASN A 192 -12.33 13.39 4.02
CA ASN A 192 -13.71 12.94 4.24
C ASN A 192 -13.82 11.56 4.89
N GLU A 193 -12.69 10.88 5.13
CA GLU A 193 -12.67 9.52 5.69
C GLU A 193 -12.11 9.55 7.11
N GLU A 194 -12.78 8.87 8.04
CA GLU A 194 -12.26 8.74 9.39
C GLU A 194 -11.08 7.75 9.42
N PRO A 195 -9.86 8.20 9.78
CA PRO A 195 -8.69 7.34 9.76
C PRO A 195 -8.63 6.44 10.99
N ILE A 196 -7.86 5.36 10.88
CA ILE A 196 -7.35 4.63 12.05
C ILE A 196 -5.91 5.07 12.32
N LEU A 197 -5.64 5.55 13.52
CA LEU A 197 -4.29 5.91 13.95
C LEU A 197 -3.74 4.78 14.81
N ILE A 198 -2.57 4.28 14.44
CA ILE A 198 -1.87 3.21 15.12
C ILE A 198 -0.61 3.79 15.73
N TYR A 199 -0.49 3.67 17.05
CA TYR A 199 0.72 4.01 17.78
C TYR A 199 1.35 2.76 18.38
N ILE A 200 2.61 2.52 18.04
CA ILE A 200 3.45 1.44 18.52
C ILE A 200 4.74 2.08 19.05
N GLU A 201 5.04 1.86 20.32
CA GLU A 201 6.26 2.39 20.94
C GLU A 201 7.51 1.85 20.24
N ASP A 202 8.57 2.66 20.10
CA ASP A 202 9.75 2.33 19.29
C ASP A 202 10.38 0.96 19.62
N LYS A 203 10.39 0.59 20.90
CA LYS A 203 10.88 -0.72 21.35
C LYS A 203 10.04 -1.87 20.79
N GLU A 204 8.72 -1.72 20.81
CA GLU A 204 7.77 -2.70 20.30
C GLU A 204 7.78 -2.71 18.75
N PHE A 205 7.93 -1.54 18.13
CA PHE A 205 8.02 -1.43 16.67
C PHE A 205 9.27 -2.10 16.12
N ARG A 206 10.41 -2.00 16.80
CA ARG A 206 11.64 -2.74 16.42
C ARG A 206 11.42 -4.25 16.37
N LYS A 207 10.64 -4.83 17.28
CA LYS A 207 10.32 -6.27 17.23
C LYS A 207 9.53 -6.65 15.97
N ILE A 208 8.59 -5.79 15.55
CA ILE A 208 7.87 -5.98 14.28
C ILE A 208 8.85 -5.94 13.11
N GLN A 209 9.80 -5.01 13.10
CA GLN A 209 10.81 -4.89 12.04
C GLN A 209 11.71 -6.12 12.00
N GLU A 210 12.21 -6.57 13.16
CA GLU A 210 13.03 -7.79 13.27
C GLU A 210 12.28 -9.03 12.74
N LYS A 211 11.00 -9.22 13.10
CA LYS A 211 10.18 -10.32 12.57
C LYS A 211 9.94 -10.20 11.06
N ARG A 212 9.82 -8.98 10.53
CA ARG A 212 9.72 -8.76 9.08
C ARG A 212 11.02 -9.16 8.38
N ASP A 213 12.15 -8.70 8.88
CA ASP A 213 13.45 -8.96 8.26
C ASP A 213 13.77 -10.46 8.31
N GLU A 214 13.47 -11.13 9.43
CA GLU A 214 13.54 -12.60 9.53
C GLU A 214 12.66 -13.31 8.49
N ALA A 215 11.43 -12.83 8.28
CA ALA A 215 10.53 -13.41 7.28
C ALA A 215 11.07 -13.22 5.86
N LEU A 216 11.60 -12.03 5.54
CA LEU A 216 12.21 -11.76 4.25
C LEU A 216 13.43 -12.66 3.99
N ASP A 217 14.26 -12.90 4.99
CA ASP A 217 15.41 -13.80 4.90
C ASP A 217 14.99 -15.26 4.71
N LYS A 218 13.93 -15.70 5.40
CA LYS A 218 13.43 -17.09 5.33
C LYS A 218 12.52 -17.37 4.14
N GLY A 219 11.95 -16.34 3.51
CA GLY A 219 10.96 -16.49 2.44
C GLY A 219 9.51 -16.68 2.92
N VAL A 220 9.27 -16.74 4.23
CA VAL A 220 7.97 -17.04 4.85
C VAL A 220 7.86 -16.35 6.22
N LEU A 221 6.68 -15.84 6.56
CA LEU A 221 6.39 -15.26 7.88
C LEU A 221 5.91 -16.35 8.84
N ILE A 222 6.70 -16.61 9.88
CA ILE A 222 6.32 -17.51 10.97
C ILE A 222 5.64 -16.68 12.07
N THR A 223 4.41 -17.04 12.43
CA THR A 223 3.67 -16.38 13.51
C THR A 223 3.70 -17.24 14.79
N GLU A 224 4.13 -16.64 15.89
CA GLU A 224 4.11 -17.24 17.23
C GLU A 224 3.47 -16.27 18.25
N ASP A 225 3.31 -16.69 19.50
CA ASP A 225 2.75 -15.84 20.57
C ASP A 225 3.61 -14.58 20.82
N ASP A 226 4.92 -14.69 20.65
CA ASP A 226 5.88 -13.59 20.79
C ASP A 226 5.77 -12.53 19.67
N SER A 227 5.00 -12.83 18.61
CA SER A 227 4.85 -11.97 17.44
C SER A 227 3.89 -10.80 17.69
N TRP A 228 3.16 -10.85 18.81
CA TRP A 228 2.26 -9.77 19.23
C TRP A 228 2.99 -8.72 20.07
N VAL A 229 2.83 -7.46 19.66
CA VAL A 229 3.36 -6.30 20.41
C VAL A 229 2.22 -5.40 20.88
N ASN A 230 2.45 -4.62 21.94
CA ASN A 230 1.43 -3.69 22.42
C ASN A 230 1.33 -2.46 21.51
N ALA A 231 0.09 -1.99 21.29
CA ALA A 231 -0.20 -0.79 20.53
C ALA A 231 -1.39 -0.02 21.11
N ILE A 232 -1.53 1.23 20.71
CA ILE A 232 -2.72 2.05 20.93
C ILE A 232 -3.35 2.33 19.56
N ILE A 233 -4.65 2.11 19.47
CA ILE A 233 -5.44 2.39 18.28
C ILE A 233 -6.38 3.55 18.59
N TYR A 234 -6.41 4.56 17.73
CA TYR A 234 -7.42 5.60 17.77
C TYR A 234 -8.31 5.50 16.53
N GLY A 235 -9.63 5.52 16.75
CA GLY A 235 -10.65 5.56 15.70
C GLY A 235 -12.04 5.53 16.31
N TYR A 236 -13.05 6.08 15.62
CA TYR A 236 -14.38 6.37 16.19
C TYR A 236 -14.28 7.21 17.46
N GLU A 237 -13.45 8.26 17.41
CA GLU A 237 -13.19 9.19 18.51
C GLU A 237 -12.72 8.52 19.82
N LYS A 238 -12.22 7.27 19.75
CA LYS A 238 -11.88 6.46 20.93
C LYS A 238 -10.45 5.95 20.88
N MET A 239 -9.74 6.10 22.00
CA MET A 239 -8.46 5.42 22.25
C MET A 239 -8.73 4.01 22.77
N MET A 240 -8.12 3.02 22.13
CA MET A 240 -8.31 1.60 22.42
C MET A 240 -6.95 0.92 22.59
N HIS A 241 -6.80 0.15 23.67
CA HIS A 241 -5.61 -0.67 23.85
C HIS A 241 -5.67 -1.91 22.97
N ALA A 242 -4.56 -2.20 22.28
CA ALA A 242 -4.48 -3.30 21.34
C ALA A 242 -3.19 -4.11 21.49
N GLN A 243 -3.22 -5.31 20.94
CA GLN A 243 -2.05 -6.03 20.48
C GLN A 243 -2.06 -6.03 18.94
N ILE A 244 -0.90 -5.88 18.32
CA ILE A 244 -0.74 -5.88 16.87
C ILE A 244 0.40 -6.81 16.47
N ARG A 245 0.28 -7.44 15.31
CA ARG A 245 1.34 -8.24 14.68
C ARG A 245 1.28 -8.15 13.17
N LEU A 246 2.35 -8.56 12.49
CA LEU A 246 2.34 -8.75 11.04
C LEU A 246 1.31 -9.81 10.64
N LYS A 247 0.67 -9.61 9.48
CA LYS A 247 -0.33 -10.50 8.89
C LYS A 247 0.27 -11.25 7.70
N GLY A 248 -0.20 -12.49 7.53
CA GLY A 248 0.08 -13.32 6.36
C GLY A 248 1.06 -14.42 6.70
N ASP A 249 1.21 -15.35 5.77
CA ASP A 249 2.23 -16.39 5.82
C ASP A 249 3.26 -16.12 4.69
N TRP A 250 2.78 -15.62 3.55
CA TRP A 250 3.61 -15.16 2.44
C TRP A 250 4.12 -13.72 2.62
N LEU A 251 5.21 -13.41 1.91
CA LEU A 251 5.87 -12.10 1.97
C LEU A 251 5.10 -10.98 1.24
N ASP A 252 4.07 -11.31 0.47
CA ASP A 252 3.22 -10.35 -0.25
C ASP A 252 2.63 -9.28 0.68
N HIS A 253 2.27 -9.66 1.90
CA HIS A 253 1.79 -8.78 2.96
C HIS A 253 2.86 -7.86 3.57
N LEU A 254 4.15 -8.10 3.29
CA LEU A 254 5.31 -7.44 3.92
C LEU A 254 6.14 -6.59 2.94
N ARG A 255 5.78 -6.58 1.65
CA ARG A 255 6.49 -5.86 0.59
C ARG A 255 6.36 -4.34 0.74
N GLY A 256 7.45 -3.64 0.41
CA GLY A 256 7.50 -2.17 0.44
C GLY A 256 7.28 -1.60 1.84
N GLU A 257 6.64 -0.44 1.91
CA GLU A 257 6.34 0.28 3.16
C GLU A 257 4.94 -0.03 3.72
N LYS A 258 4.09 -0.71 2.94
CA LYS A 258 2.66 -0.88 3.25
C LYS A 258 2.36 -2.26 3.83
N TRP A 259 2.87 -2.52 5.03
CA TRP A 259 2.74 -3.83 5.70
C TRP A 259 1.32 -4.08 6.18
N SER A 260 0.90 -5.34 6.12
CA SER A 260 -0.40 -5.76 6.63
C SER A 260 -0.29 -6.18 8.09
N PHE A 261 -1.31 -5.86 8.89
CA PHE A 261 -1.34 -6.13 10.32
C PHE A 261 -2.60 -6.87 10.73
N ARG A 262 -2.49 -7.70 11.77
CA ARG A 262 -3.62 -8.19 12.55
C ARG A 262 -3.65 -7.46 13.89
N ILE A 263 -4.81 -6.91 14.23
CA ILE A 263 -5.04 -6.07 15.39
C ILE A 263 -6.06 -6.78 16.29
N LYS A 264 -5.74 -6.89 17.57
CA LYS A 264 -6.60 -7.46 18.62
C LYS A 264 -6.80 -6.40 19.70
N LEU A 265 -8.01 -5.87 19.81
CA LEU A 265 -8.40 -4.95 20.86
C LEU A 265 -8.61 -5.70 22.18
N LYS A 266 -8.15 -5.11 23.30
CA LYS A 266 -8.20 -5.75 24.62
C LYS A 266 -9.62 -5.76 25.19
N ASP A 267 -10.20 -4.57 25.36
CA ASP A 267 -11.50 -4.40 26.02
C ASP A 267 -12.56 -3.76 25.11
N ASP A 268 -12.14 -3.29 23.93
CA ASP A 268 -12.94 -2.51 23.00
C ASP A 268 -13.28 -3.25 21.71
N SER A 269 -14.08 -2.60 20.86
CA SER A 269 -14.35 -3.03 19.49
C SER A 269 -14.29 -1.83 18.54
N TRP A 270 -13.77 -2.04 17.33
CA TRP A 270 -13.77 -1.05 16.27
C TRP A 270 -14.73 -1.50 15.17
N ARG A 271 -15.74 -0.68 14.84
CA ARG A 271 -16.86 -1.08 13.95
C ARG A 271 -17.52 -2.40 14.39
N GLY A 272 -17.54 -2.66 15.70
CA GLY A 272 -18.04 -3.89 16.32
C GLY A 272 -17.12 -5.11 16.19
N MET A 273 -15.87 -4.94 15.73
CA MET A 273 -14.87 -6.01 15.63
C MET A 273 -13.85 -5.90 16.78
N ARG A 274 -13.61 -6.99 17.50
CA ARG A 274 -12.54 -7.06 18.51
C ARG A 274 -11.19 -7.46 17.91
N VAL A 275 -11.23 -8.28 16.86
CA VAL A 275 -10.06 -8.74 16.12
C VAL A 275 -10.32 -8.49 14.64
N PHE A 276 -9.42 -7.77 14.01
CA PHE A 276 -9.51 -7.45 12.59
C PHE A 276 -8.11 -7.30 12.01
N SER A 277 -8.04 -7.28 10.70
CA SER A 277 -6.82 -7.03 9.96
C SER A 277 -6.95 -5.74 9.20
N ILE A 278 -5.83 -5.02 9.06
CA ILE A 278 -5.65 -4.03 8.00
C ILE A 278 -4.63 -4.60 7.01
N GLN A 279 -4.94 -4.59 5.73
CA GLN A 279 -4.08 -5.15 4.70
C GLN A 279 -4.01 -4.29 3.44
N ASN A 280 -2.87 -4.39 2.77
CA ASN A 280 -2.66 -3.72 1.48
C ASN A 280 -3.72 -4.22 0.48
N PRO A 281 -4.58 -3.34 -0.08
CA PRO A 281 -5.63 -3.74 -1.02
C PRO A 281 -5.11 -4.52 -2.23
N SER A 282 -3.88 -4.26 -2.68
CA SER A 282 -3.30 -4.97 -3.83
C SER A 282 -3.13 -6.47 -3.59
N VAL A 283 -2.94 -6.89 -2.34
CA VAL A 283 -2.77 -8.30 -1.92
C VAL A 283 -4.11 -9.06 -1.91
N ARG A 284 -5.22 -8.36 -2.17
CA ARG A 284 -6.58 -8.92 -2.28
C ARG A 284 -7.31 -8.43 -3.55
N GLY A 285 -6.57 -8.07 -4.59
CA GLY A 285 -7.18 -7.66 -5.86
C GLY A 285 -8.02 -6.37 -5.77
N PHE A 286 -7.65 -5.45 -4.88
CA PHE A 286 -8.29 -4.14 -4.70
C PHE A 286 -9.80 -4.23 -4.45
N LEU A 287 -10.62 -3.82 -5.42
CA LEU A 287 -12.07 -3.80 -5.31
C LEU A 287 -12.71 -5.18 -5.46
N ASN A 288 -12.00 -6.17 -5.99
CA ASN A 288 -12.54 -7.50 -6.24
C ASN A 288 -13.01 -8.17 -4.95
N GLU A 289 -12.19 -8.14 -3.89
CA GLU A 289 -12.56 -8.69 -2.58
C GLU A 289 -13.77 -7.96 -1.98
N TRP A 290 -13.77 -6.63 -2.06
CA TRP A 290 -14.90 -5.82 -1.59
C TRP A 290 -16.21 -6.19 -2.31
N LEU A 291 -16.15 -6.38 -3.63
CA LEU A 291 -17.31 -6.76 -4.44
C LEU A 291 -17.84 -8.14 -4.06
N ILE A 292 -16.96 -9.10 -3.77
CA ILE A 292 -17.35 -10.43 -3.28
C ILE A 292 -18.06 -10.31 -1.93
N HIS A 293 -17.52 -9.55 -0.98
CA HIS A 293 -18.18 -9.32 0.31
C HIS A 293 -19.55 -8.64 0.17
N LYS A 294 -19.70 -7.71 -0.78
CA LYS A 294 -20.99 -7.09 -1.07
C LYS A 294 -21.99 -8.09 -1.64
N THR A 295 -21.56 -8.86 -2.63
CA THR A 295 -22.38 -9.90 -3.26
C THR A 295 -22.86 -10.91 -2.21
N CYS A 296 -21.95 -11.43 -1.38
CA CYS A 296 -22.29 -12.38 -0.31
C CYS A 296 -23.34 -11.80 0.66
N LYS A 297 -23.23 -10.53 1.05
CA LYS A 297 -24.23 -9.88 1.90
C LYS A 297 -25.59 -9.78 1.22
N ASP A 298 -25.62 -9.45 -0.07
CA ASP A 298 -26.86 -9.28 -0.83
C ASP A 298 -27.63 -10.60 -0.99
N ILE A 299 -26.93 -11.74 -1.04
CA ILE A 299 -27.53 -13.07 -1.14
C ILE A 299 -27.54 -13.87 0.18
N ASP A 300 -27.35 -13.19 1.33
CA ASP A 300 -27.36 -13.77 2.68
C ASP A 300 -26.38 -14.96 2.88
N ILE A 301 -25.20 -14.86 2.27
CA ILE A 301 -24.03 -15.69 2.59
C ILE A 301 -23.24 -14.99 3.71
N LEU A 302 -23.01 -15.72 4.81
CA LEU A 302 -22.20 -15.23 5.93
C LEU A 302 -20.81 -14.81 5.43
N THR A 303 -20.41 -13.59 5.72
CA THR A 303 -19.15 -13.02 5.24
C THR A 303 -18.61 -12.00 6.24
N THR A 304 -17.28 -11.81 6.25
CA THR A 304 -16.61 -10.89 7.18
C THR A 304 -16.96 -9.43 6.87
N ARG A 305 -16.92 -8.57 7.90
CA ARG A 305 -16.97 -7.13 7.67
C ARG A 305 -15.69 -6.70 6.96
N TYR A 306 -15.87 -6.19 5.74
CA TYR A 306 -14.79 -5.71 4.87
C TYR A 306 -15.08 -4.29 4.39
N GLY A 307 -14.03 -3.49 4.26
CA GLY A 307 -14.09 -2.16 3.64
C GLY A 307 -12.72 -1.52 3.57
N PHE A 308 -12.69 -0.20 3.39
CA PHE A 308 -11.46 0.57 3.31
C PHE A 308 -11.35 1.59 4.46
N VAL A 309 -10.13 1.90 4.87
CA VAL A 309 -9.83 2.88 5.91
C VAL A 309 -8.45 3.51 5.69
N PRO A 310 -8.29 4.84 5.77
CA PRO A 310 -6.98 5.48 5.81
C PRO A 310 -6.24 5.09 7.09
N VAL A 311 -4.95 4.78 7.00
CA VAL A 311 -4.15 4.38 8.16
C VAL A 311 -3.00 5.35 8.37
N TYR A 312 -2.79 5.72 9.63
CA TYR A 312 -1.57 6.35 10.10
C TYR A 312 -0.85 5.40 11.05
N LEU A 313 0.46 5.26 10.87
CA LEU A 313 1.30 4.45 11.75
C LEU A 313 2.40 5.35 12.32
N ASN A 314 2.44 5.46 13.65
CA ASN A 314 3.37 6.33 14.38
C ASN A 314 3.39 7.78 13.84
N GLY A 315 2.21 8.31 13.53
CA GLY A 315 2.02 9.67 13.01
C GLY A 315 2.28 9.85 11.52
N LYS A 316 2.75 8.82 10.80
CA LYS A 316 2.97 8.87 9.35
C LYS A 316 1.78 8.29 8.58
N PRO A 317 1.25 8.97 7.56
CA PRO A 317 0.24 8.38 6.69
C PRO A 317 0.86 7.22 5.91
N ILE A 318 0.20 6.07 5.93
CA ILE A 318 0.58 4.89 5.14
C ILE A 318 -0.51 4.51 4.11
N GLY A 319 -1.44 5.44 3.86
CA GLY A 319 -2.44 5.39 2.80
C GLY A 319 -3.70 4.60 3.12
N MET A 320 -4.50 4.35 2.08
CA MET A 320 -5.73 3.57 2.17
C MET A 320 -5.43 2.08 2.35
N TYR A 321 -5.99 1.47 3.38
CA TYR A 321 -5.93 0.03 3.62
C TYR A 321 -7.31 -0.58 3.46
N SER A 322 -7.34 -1.88 3.16
CA SER A 322 -8.55 -2.67 3.38
C SER A 322 -8.56 -3.15 4.83
N TYR A 323 -9.71 -3.09 5.50
CA TYR A 323 -9.91 -3.75 6.78
C TYR A 323 -10.80 -4.97 6.62
N GLU A 324 -10.54 -6.01 7.42
CA GLU A 324 -11.27 -7.26 7.37
C GLU A 324 -11.43 -7.86 8.78
N GLU A 325 -12.65 -8.23 9.14
CA GLU A 325 -12.95 -8.92 10.38
C GLU A 325 -12.28 -10.29 10.49
N HIS A 326 -11.83 -10.65 11.70
CA HIS A 326 -11.37 -12.01 11.97
C HIS A 326 -12.52 -12.92 12.42
N PHE A 327 -12.42 -14.21 12.16
CA PHE A 327 -13.40 -15.23 12.57
C PHE A 327 -13.48 -15.33 14.10
N GLN A 328 -14.47 -14.65 14.66
CA GLN A 328 -14.84 -14.66 16.08
C GLN A 328 -16.37 -14.64 16.18
N LYS A 329 -16.91 -14.79 17.40
CA LYS A 329 -18.37 -14.83 17.61
C LYS A 329 -19.09 -13.58 17.11
N GLU A 330 -18.43 -12.42 17.12
CA GLU A 330 -19.00 -11.15 16.65
C GLU A 330 -19.39 -11.20 15.17
N LEU A 331 -18.76 -12.06 14.37
CA LEU A 331 -19.08 -12.27 12.95
C LEU A 331 -20.49 -12.83 12.77
N VAL A 332 -20.82 -13.92 13.49
CA VAL A 332 -22.13 -14.55 13.40
C VAL A 332 -23.20 -13.70 14.08
N GLU A 333 -22.87 -13.08 15.21
CA GLU A 333 -23.76 -12.18 15.94
C GLU A 333 -24.14 -10.95 15.09
N SER A 334 -23.17 -10.33 14.41
CA SER A 334 -23.42 -9.16 13.52
C SER A 334 -24.29 -9.51 12.31
N SER A 335 -24.30 -10.79 11.90
CA SER A 335 -25.16 -11.32 10.85
C SER A 335 -26.52 -11.83 11.35
N LYS A 336 -26.88 -11.52 12.62
CA LYS A 336 -28.12 -11.98 13.29
C LYS A 336 -28.26 -13.51 13.33
N ARG A 337 -27.13 -14.22 13.36
CA ARG A 337 -27.07 -15.69 13.49
C ARG A 337 -26.71 -16.06 14.93
N ARG A 338 -27.21 -17.21 15.38
CA ARG A 338 -26.90 -17.74 16.71
C ARG A 338 -25.41 -18.06 16.80
N GLU A 339 -24.79 -17.72 17.94
CA GLU A 339 -23.41 -18.12 18.22
C GLU A 339 -23.24 -19.64 18.14
N GLY A 340 -22.19 -20.06 17.45
CA GLY A 340 -21.78 -21.46 17.30
C GLY A 340 -20.30 -21.54 16.91
N PRO A 341 -19.72 -22.76 16.90
CA PRO A 341 -18.33 -22.95 16.48
C PRO A 341 -18.15 -22.53 15.02
N ILE A 342 -17.09 -21.78 14.75
CA ILE A 342 -16.61 -21.51 13.39
C ILE A 342 -15.49 -22.51 13.14
N ILE A 343 -15.61 -23.32 12.10
CA ILE A 343 -14.67 -24.38 11.77
C ILE A 343 -13.90 -24.06 10.50
N LYS A 344 -12.70 -24.63 10.38
CA LYS A 344 -11.85 -24.55 9.20
C LYS A 344 -11.16 -25.89 8.97
N TYR A 345 -10.67 -26.06 7.75
CA TYR A 345 -9.69 -27.08 7.44
C TYR A 345 -8.33 -26.66 7.99
N SER A 346 -7.62 -27.59 8.62
CA SER A 346 -6.24 -27.38 9.05
C SER A 346 -5.34 -27.23 7.83
N GLU A 347 -4.45 -26.25 7.91
CA GLU A 347 -3.45 -25.96 6.89
C GLU A 347 -2.05 -26.47 7.31
N GLU A 348 -1.94 -27.16 8.45
CA GLU A 348 -0.65 -27.60 9.02
C GLU A 348 0.14 -28.48 8.02
N ASP A 349 -0.50 -29.52 7.48
CA ASP A 349 0.12 -30.41 6.49
C ASP A 349 0.54 -29.65 5.21
N PHE A 350 -0.23 -28.63 4.83
CA PHE A 350 0.11 -27.79 3.68
C PHE A 350 1.38 -26.98 3.95
N TRP A 351 1.49 -26.37 5.13
CA TRP A 351 2.67 -25.58 5.47
C TRP A 351 3.91 -26.44 5.69
N ASP A 352 3.79 -27.60 6.33
CA ASP A 352 4.88 -28.58 6.44
C ASP A 352 5.40 -29.02 5.07
N PHE A 353 4.48 -29.26 4.12
CA PHE A 353 4.83 -29.57 2.74
C PHE A 353 5.58 -28.42 2.07
N MET A 354 5.09 -27.17 2.19
CA MET A 354 5.73 -25.99 1.60
C MET A 354 7.12 -25.70 2.18
N LEU A 355 7.37 -26.07 3.43
CA LEU A 355 8.68 -25.94 4.08
C LEU A 355 9.64 -27.10 3.75
N SER A 356 9.14 -28.22 3.24
CA SER A 356 9.93 -29.43 2.96
C SER A 356 10.81 -29.28 1.71
N LYS A 357 12.09 -29.66 1.80
CA LYS A 357 13.03 -29.65 0.64
C LYS A 357 12.84 -30.83 -0.31
N THR A 358 12.11 -31.87 0.10
CA THR A 358 11.84 -33.09 -0.66
C THR A 358 10.36 -33.42 -0.56
N PRO A 359 9.50 -32.76 -1.35
CA PRO A 359 8.06 -32.94 -1.26
C PRO A 359 7.67 -34.36 -1.70
N ASN A 360 7.16 -35.16 -0.77
CA ASN A 360 6.46 -36.40 -1.13
C ASN A 360 5.03 -36.04 -1.53
N GLY A 361 4.68 -36.26 -2.80
CA GLY A 361 3.50 -35.72 -3.50
C GLY A 361 2.12 -36.24 -3.07
N PHE A 362 1.91 -36.61 -1.80
CA PHE A 362 0.63 -37.13 -1.30
C PHE A 362 0.32 -36.61 0.12
N THR A 363 -0.06 -35.34 0.28
CA THR A 363 -0.47 -34.77 1.58
C THR A 363 -1.90 -34.21 1.60
N TYR A 364 -2.76 -34.57 0.65
CA TYR A 364 -4.09 -33.93 0.52
C TYR A 364 -5.29 -34.86 0.69
N VAL A 365 -5.15 -36.03 1.32
CA VAL A 365 -6.29 -36.99 1.33
C VAL A 365 -7.31 -36.67 2.44
N THR A 366 -6.92 -36.04 3.56
CA THR A 366 -7.86 -35.61 4.61
C THR A 366 -7.30 -34.43 5.44
N SER A 367 -7.74 -33.20 5.19
CA SER A 367 -7.44 -32.10 6.12
C SER A 367 -8.30 -32.24 7.39
N VAL A 368 -7.66 -32.14 8.55
CA VAL A 368 -8.35 -32.18 9.85
C VAL A 368 -9.23 -30.94 9.99
N ILE A 369 -10.50 -31.11 10.37
CA ILE A 369 -11.37 -30.00 10.71
C ILE A 369 -11.08 -29.54 12.12
N GLU A 370 -10.75 -28.26 12.29
CA GLU A 370 -10.48 -27.65 13.58
C GLU A 370 -11.34 -26.40 13.82
N PRO A 371 -11.64 -26.05 15.07
CA PRO A 371 -12.39 -24.84 15.38
C PRO A 371 -11.46 -23.62 15.48
N PHE A 372 -11.91 -22.48 14.95
CA PHE A 372 -11.30 -21.19 15.29
C PHE A 372 -11.38 -20.96 16.81
N GLY A 373 -10.27 -20.51 17.40
CA GLY A 373 -10.23 -20.27 18.85
C GLY A 373 -10.30 -21.54 19.70
N SER A 374 -9.70 -22.64 19.23
CA SER A 374 -9.70 -23.97 19.84
C SER A 374 -9.57 -23.99 21.36
N GLY A 375 -8.63 -23.23 21.93
CA GLY A 375 -8.42 -23.16 23.38
C GLY A 375 -9.66 -22.72 24.19
N SER A 376 -10.57 -21.94 23.61
CA SER A 376 -11.84 -21.54 24.26
C SER A 376 -12.95 -22.57 24.04
N ILE A 377 -13.02 -23.14 22.83
CA ILE A 377 -14.03 -24.13 22.43
C ILE A 377 -13.86 -25.42 23.25
N LEU A 378 -12.61 -25.90 23.41
CA LEU A 378 -12.31 -27.14 24.13
C LEU A 378 -12.59 -27.06 25.64
N LYS A 379 -12.66 -25.85 26.22
CA LYS A 379 -12.94 -25.63 27.65
C LYS A 379 -14.43 -25.52 27.97
N ASP A 380 -15.26 -25.24 26.95
CA ASP A 380 -16.70 -25.09 27.08
C ASP A 380 -17.38 -26.37 26.59
N SER A 381 -18.01 -27.12 27.50
CA SER A 381 -18.62 -28.41 27.16
C SER A 381 -19.73 -28.30 26.11
N VAL A 382 -20.49 -27.21 26.09
CA VAL A 382 -21.57 -27.00 25.13
C VAL A 382 -20.99 -26.70 23.76
N LYS A 383 -20.02 -25.78 23.68
CA LYS A 383 -19.37 -25.42 22.41
C LYS A 383 -18.55 -26.57 21.84
N TYR A 384 -17.91 -27.36 22.69
CA TYR A 384 -17.20 -28.56 22.27
C TYR A 384 -18.15 -29.58 21.62
N GLN A 385 -19.31 -29.85 22.23
CA GLN A 385 -20.30 -30.75 21.63
C GLN A 385 -20.83 -30.21 20.29
N GLN A 386 -21.08 -28.90 20.19
CA GLN A 386 -21.45 -28.28 18.92
C GLN A 386 -20.35 -28.43 17.86
N PHE A 387 -19.08 -28.32 18.25
CA PHE A 387 -17.95 -28.51 17.34
C PHE A 387 -17.90 -29.96 16.83
N ILE A 388 -18.07 -30.96 17.70
CA ILE A 388 -18.11 -32.38 17.29
C ILE A 388 -19.26 -32.63 16.30
N ILE A 389 -20.44 -32.06 16.55
CA ILE A 389 -21.56 -32.16 15.60
C ILE A 389 -21.18 -31.54 14.25
N ALA A 390 -20.61 -30.33 14.26
CA ALA A 390 -20.22 -29.64 13.03
C ALA A 390 -19.13 -30.41 12.25
N GLN A 391 -18.17 -31.00 12.93
CA GLN A 391 -17.11 -31.83 12.34
C GLN A 391 -17.68 -33.08 11.67
N ASN A 392 -18.70 -33.73 12.25
CA ASN A 392 -19.31 -34.94 11.69
C ASN A 392 -20.25 -34.68 10.49
N LEU A 393 -20.59 -33.42 10.21
CA LEU A 393 -21.46 -33.04 9.09
C LEU A 393 -20.69 -32.76 7.79
N LEU A 394 -19.36 -32.68 7.86
CA LEU A 394 -18.44 -32.49 6.73
C LEU A 394 -17.67 -33.79 6.49
#